data_AF-A0A9W9LWC8-F1
#
_entry.id   AF-A0A9W9LWC8-F1
#
_cell.length_a   1.000
_cell.length_b   1.000
_cell.length_c   1.000
_cell.angle_alpha   90.00
_cell.angle_beta   90.00
_cell.angle_gamma   90.00
#
_symmetry.space_group_name_H-M   'P 1'
#
loop_
_entity.id
_entity.type
_entity.pdbx_description
1 polymer ?
#
loop_
_entity_poly.entity_id
_entity_poly.type
_entity_poly.pdbx_seq_one_letter_code
_entity_poly.pdbx_strand_id
1 'polypeptide(L)'
;MRLSVSSKQAIFLLSVLSGRYIQALASPIRENLATRNDLEECADDNDPAETDDAPKGNNLPGLGVKFQTGGIVLHSDDCSPEDVASAKGKMINGHKGENWMLTADTMSDGELYAEYILNGKKIKLGKGTVKLAAEAAAKDVEVIVENNPYKWSKQEPEEQRGGASFIWQPQITAPLPLQGLNDLFGKYLTDGSSCLLSKIHQKPLIHVTKKFFQPCPNELGPDAVGERVLGFFSLVLSYTKAADPEKLIDSAVSPKELNPLMPRPDFVSIYKIVKSSIPGNPYDLVKILGSPVPTGQMDRQRFGIQSEDEEPTFLTVRDWIKSLQESAPDALTKLDQHIDGSIGGLGASFENILGSKTMVPLFELRRLRRVKTGEMADFVSKAEKEIISYHQRA
;
A
#
# COMPACT_ATOMS: atom_id res chain seq x y z
N MET A 1 88.29 2.71 28.35
CA MET A 1 88.27 1.32 27.81
C MET A 1 86.83 0.84 27.77
N ARG A 2 86.28 0.62 26.56
CA ARG A 2 85.16 -0.30 26.18
C ARG A 2 83.78 -0.11 26.86
N LEU A 3 82.64 -0.47 26.29
CA LEU A 3 82.08 -0.65 24.94
C LEU A 3 80.55 -0.79 25.15
N SER A 4 79.80 -0.64 24.06
CA SER A 4 78.35 -0.63 23.88
C SER A 4 77.62 -1.98 24.00
N VAL A 5 76.27 -1.89 23.85
CA VAL A 5 75.25 -2.88 23.41
C VAL A 5 74.52 -3.62 24.56
N SER A 6 73.23 -3.32 24.84
CA SER A 6 71.94 -3.75 24.24
C SER A 6 71.44 -5.14 24.67
N SER A 7 70.14 -5.24 24.99
CA SER A 7 69.17 -6.22 24.44
C SER A 7 68.02 -6.55 25.42
N LYS A 8 66.79 -6.63 24.85
CA LYS A 8 65.67 -7.54 25.18
C LYS A 8 64.94 -7.24 26.52
N GLN A 9 63.61 -7.19 26.65
CA GLN A 9 62.48 -7.90 26.04
C GLN A 9 61.20 -7.15 26.42
N ALA A 10 60.29 -6.88 25.49
CA ALA A 10 58.86 -6.72 25.79
C ALA A 10 58.07 -7.22 24.57
N ILE A 11 57.34 -8.30 24.79
CA ILE A 11 56.60 -9.10 23.82
C ILE A 11 55.30 -8.37 23.47
N PHE A 12 55.12 -8.02 22.20
CA PHE A 12 53.82 -7.63 21.63
C PHE A 12 53.35 -8.78 20.74
N LEU A 13 52.18 -9.33 21.08
CA LEU A 13 51.57 -10.48 20.44
C LEU A 13 50.14 -10.08 20.08
N LEU A 14 49.87 -9.80 18.80
CA LEU A 14 48.53 -9.87 18.19
C LEU A 14 48.62 -9.78 16.66
N SER A 15 48.70 -10.98 16.08
CA SER A 15 48.05 -11.45 14.84
C SER A 15 47.97 -10.53 13.61
N VAL A 16 48.93 -10.74 12.70
CA VAL A 16 48.71 -10.73 11.25
C VAL A 16 48.48 -12.18 10.82
N LEU A 17 47.45 -12.44 10.01
CA LEU A 17 47.37 -13.42 8.89
C LEU A 17 45.93 -13.91 8.70
N SER A 18 45.29 -13.48 7.62
CA SER A 18 44.67 -14.38 6.62
C SER A 18 43.92 -13.56 5.57
N GLY A 19 44.66 -13.07 4.59
CA GLY A 19 44.10 -12.85 3.26
C GLY A 19 44.09 -14.18 2.51
N ARG A 20 42.91 -14.65 2.10
CA ARG A 20 42.73 -15.56 0.95
C ARG A 20 41.37 -15.30 0.30
N TYR A 21 41.44 -14.70 -0.88
CA TYR A 21 40.71 -15.04 -2.11
C TYR A 21 39.32 -15.68 -1.97
N ILE A 22 38.28 -14.90 -2.29
CA ILE A 22 37.10 -15.40 -3.00
C ILE A 22 36.93 -14.54 -4.24
N GLN A 23 37.35 -15.08 -5.39
CA GLN A 23 36.83 -14.66 -6.69
C GLN A 23 35.47 -15.33 -6.84
N ALA A 24 34.40 -14.58 -6.61
CA ALA A 24 33.06 -14.96 -7.07
C ALA A 24 32.84 -14.33 -8.45
N LEU A 25 32.65 -15.20 -9.43
CA LEU A 25 32.32 -14.86 -10.81
C LEU A 25 30.98 -14.11 -10.82
N ALA A 26 31.04 -12.81 -11.12
CA ALA A 26 29.86 -12.07 -11.55
C ALA A 26 29.59 -12.44 -13.01
N SER A 27 28.70 -13.40 -13.23
CA SER A 27 28.08 -13.56 -14.55
C SER A 27 27.07 -12.42 -14.76
N PRO A 28 27.10 -11.72 -15.90
CA PRO A 28 26.06 -10.78 -16.27
C PRO A 28 24.80 -11.58 -16.60
N ILE A 29 23.70 -11.30 -15.90
CA ILE A 29 22.36 -11.70 -16.33
C ILE A 29 22.09 -10.92 -17.62
N ARG A 30 22.36 -11.56 -18.77
CA ARG A 30 21.90 -11.12 -20.08
C ARG A 30 20.48 -11.62 -20.29
N GLU A 31 19.65 -10.70 -20.77
CA GLU A 31 18.46 -10.89 -21.62
C GLU A 31 18.01 -12.33 -21.84
N ASN A 32 16.88 -12.67 -21.22
CA ASN A 32 15.87 -13.55 -21.80
C ASN A 32 14.49 -13.16 -21.25
N LEU A 33 14.11 -11.90 -21.48
CA LEU A 33 12.69 -11.55 -21.66
C LEU A 33 12.36 -11.84 -23.13
N ALA A 34 12.37 -13.12 -23.48
CA ALA A 34 11.89 -13.58 -24.77
C ALA A 34 10.35 -13.41 -24.76
N THR A 35 9.88 -12.62 -25.71
CA THR A 35 8.50 -12.45 -26.13
C THR A 35 7.74 -13.77 -26.13
N ARG A 36 6.84 -13.96 -25.16
CA ARG A 36 5.78 -14.97 -25.22
C ARG A 36 4.50 -14.24 -25.63
N ASN A 37 4.25 -14.23 -26.93
CA ASN A 37 3.11 -13.57 -27.56
C ASN A 37 1.87 -14.49 -27.69
N ASP A 38 1.83 -15.60 -26.95
CA ASP A 38 0.79 -16.62 -27.07
C ASP A 38 0.21 -16.98 -25.68
N LEU A 39 -0.14 -15.97 -24.89
CA LEU A 39 -1.15 -16.10 -23.84
C LEU A 39 -2.41 -15.41 -24.34
N GLU A 40 -3.16 -16.22 -25.09
CA GLU A 40 -4.59 -16.17 -25.27
C GLU A 40 -5.28 -15.63 -24.00
N GLU A 41 -6.09 -14.57 -24.19
CA GLU A 41 -6.96 -13.88 -23.23
C GLU A 41 -7.12 -14.61 -21.87
N CYS A 42 -6.27 -14.27 -20.89
CA CYS A 42 -6.70 -14.40 -19.51
C CYS A 42 -7.96 -13.55 -19.38
N ALA A 43 -9.03 -14.21 -18.96
CA ALA A 43 -10.34 -13.62 -18.78
C ALA A 43 -10.20 -12.22 -18.15
N ASP A 44 -10.96 -11.29 -18.71
CA ASP A 44 -11.11 -9.93 -18.23
C ASP A 44 -11.63 -10.01 -16.77
N ASP A 45 -10.70 -10.08 -15.81
CA ASP A 45 -10.86 -9.93 -14.36
C ASP A 45 -11.31 -8.49 -14.07
N ASN A 46 -12.43 -8.10 -14.67
CA ASN A 46 -13.23 -6.99 -14.22
C ASN A 46 -13.75 -7.39 -12.84
N ASP A 47 -12.91 -7.28 -11.80
CA ASP A 47 -13.31 -7.28 -10.40
C ASP A 47 -14.38 -6.18 -10.28
N PRO A 48 -15.67 -6.52 -10.34
CA PRO A 48 -16.72 -5.54 -10.55
C PRO A 48 -16.94 -4.68 -9.29
N ALA A 49 -16.20 -4.98 -8.21
CA ALA A 49 -16.16 -4.20 -6.99
C ALA A 49 -14.76 -3.94 -6.48
N GLU A 50 -13.74 -3.90 -7.36
CA GLU A 50 -12.60 -3.02 -7.11
C GLU A 50 -13.22 -1.70 -6.67
N THR A 51 -13.00 -1.37 -5.39
CA THR A 51 -13.77 -0.39 -4.60
C THR A 51 -14.18 0.72 -5.53
N ASP A 52 -15.45 1.07 -5.69
CA ASP A 52 -15.90 2.03 -6.71
C ASP A 52 -15.21 3.43 -6.54
N ASP A 53 -13.92 3.52 -6.87
CA ASP A 53 -12.89 4.44 -6.36
C ASP A 53 -12.13 5.10 -7.51
N ALA A 54 -12.10 4.44 -8.67
CA ALA A 54 -11.63 5.04 -9.91
C ALA A 54 -12.46 6.30 -10.23
N PRO A 55 -11.84 7.41 -10.66
CA PRO A 55 -12.57 8.62 -11.02
C PRO A 55 -13.61 8.35 -12.12
N LYS A 56 -14.83 8.90 -11.99
CA LYS A 56 -15.79 9.02 -13.09
C LYS A 56 -16.05 10.48 -13.41
N GLY A 57 -15.75 10.90 -14.65
CA GLY A 57 -16.14 12.21 -15.16
C GLY A 57 -15.22 13.37 -14.75
N ASN A 58 -15.74 14.31 -13.96
CA ASN A 58 -15.19 15.67 -13.76
C ASN A 58 -13.99 15.77 -12.78
N ASN A 59 -13.35 14.65 -12.44
CA ASN A 59 -12.23 14.56 -11.50
C ASN A 59 -12.48 15.22 -10.13
N LEU A 60 -13.74 15.35 -9.69
CA LEU A 60 -14.02 15.86 -8.35
C LEU A 60 -13.56 14.85 -7.30
N PRO A 61 -12.91 15.31 -6.21
CA PRO A 61 -12.36 14.41 -5.20
C PRO A 61 -13.46 13.60 -4.51
N GLY A 62 -13.36 12.29 -4.64
CA GLY A 62 -14.21 11.29 -4.02
C GLY A 62 -13.72 10.85 -2.65
N LEU A 63 -14.57 10.11 -1.95
CA LEU A 63 -14.23 9.42 -0.71
C LEU A 63 -14.88 8.04 -0.68
N GLY A 64 -14.10 7.02 -1.01
CA GLY A 64 -14.48 5.62 -0.88
C GLY A 64 -14.18 5.11 0.52
N VAL A 65 -15.04 4.24 1.05
CA VAL A 65 -14.79 3.56 2.34
C VAL A 65 -15.23 2.12 2.23
N LYS A 66 -14.39 1.19 2.65
CA LYS A 66 -14.73 -0.22 2.83
C LYS A 66 -14.74 -0.54 4.31
N PHE A 67 -15.82 -1.11 4.81
CA PHE A 67 -15.90 -1.69 6.14
C PHE A 67 -15.99 -3.20 6.02
N GLN A 68 -14.91 -3.91 6.32
CA GLN A 68 -14.89 -5.38 6.29
C GLN A 68 -15.06 -5.94 7.69
N THR A 69 -15.79 -7.04 7.86
CA THR A 69 -15.90 -7.73 9.17
C THR A 69 -15.65 -9.22 9.04
N GLY A 70 -14.90 -9.78 9.99
CA GLY A 70 -14.85 -11.23 10.20
C GLY A 70 -15.94 -11.74 11.14
N GLY A 71 -16.86 -10.87 11.59
CA GLY A 71 -18.00 -11.26 12.41
C GLY A 71 -19.16 -11.86 11.59
N ILE A 72 -19.12 -11.69 10.27
CA ILE A 72 -20.11 -12.23 9.34
C ILE A 72 -19.31 -12.96 8.26
N VAL A 73 -19.23 -14.28 8.42
CA VAL A 73 -18.56 -15.17 7.47
C VAL A 73 -19.64 -15.86 6.62
N LEU A 74 -19.45 -15.81 5.31
CA LEU A 74 -20.27 -16.50 4.34
C LEU A 74 -19.51 -17.75 3.92
N HIS A 75 -20.10 -18.91 4.17
CA HIS A 75 -19.49 -20.21 3.90
C HIS A 75 -20.40 -21.04 2.98
N SER A 76 -19.81 -21.72 2.01
CA SER A 76 -20.54 -22.65 1.12
C SER A 76 -19.73 -23.92 0.93
N ASP A 77 -20.30 -25.05 1.37
CA ASP A 77 -19.70 -26.38 1.16
C ASP A 77 -19.76 -26.83 -0.31
N ASP A 78 -20.61 -26.18 -1.11
CA ASP A 78 -20.91 -26.56 -2.49
C ASP A 78 -20.11 -25.74 -3.53
N CYS A 79 -19.40 -24.68 -3.14
CA CYS A 79 -18.71 -23.78 -4.07
C CYS A 79 -17.24 -24.17 -4.29
N SER A 80 -16.76 -24.06 -5.53
CA SER A 80 -15.34 -24.18 -5.83
C SER A 80 -14.58 -22.90 -5.43
N PRO A 81 -13.23 -22.93 -5.30
CA PRO A 81 -12.44 -21.71 -5.11
C PRO A 81 -12.70 -20.64 -6.18
N GLU A 82 -12.93 -21.04 -7.43
CA GLU A 82 -13.29 -20.14 -8.53
C GLU A 82 -14.68 -19.51 -8.33
N ASP A 83 -15.65 -20.27 -7.83
CA ASP A 83 -16.97 -19.73 -7.49
C ASP A 83 -16.87 -18.68 -6.38
N VAL A 84 -16.09 -18.97 -5.33
CA VAL A 84 -15.80 -18.07 -4.21
C VAL A 84 -15.14 -16.79 -4.73
N ALA A 85 -14.08 -16.92 -5.55
CA ALA A 85 -13.40 -15.80 -6.19
C ALA A 85 -14.36 -14.97 -7.06
N SER A 86 -15.23 -15.62 -7.83
CA SER A 86 -16.23 -14.94 -8.66
C SER A 86 -17.29 -14.22 -7.84
N ALA A 87 -17.54 -14.62 -6.60
CA ALA A 87 -18.53 -14.01 -5.72
C ALA A 87 -18.01 -12.75 -5.02
N LYS A 88 -16.68 -12.57 -4.98
CA LYS A 88 -16.03 -11.36 -4.49
C LYS A 88 -16.64 -10.12 -5.14
N GLY A 89 -16.91 -9.10 -4.33
CA GLY A 89 -17.43 -7.83 -4.79
C GLY A 89 -18.89 -7.85 -5.27
N LYS A 90 -19.51 -9.01 -5.44
CA LYS A 90 -20.91 -9.07 -5.83
C LYS A 90 -21.80 -8.65 -4.66
N MET A 91 -22.84 -7.88 -5.00
CA MET A 91 -23.83 -7.42 -4.03
C MET A 91 -24.55 -8.62 -3.41
N ILE A 92 -24.64 -8.62 -2.08
CA ILE A 92 -25.39 -9.64 -1.33
C ILE A 92 -26.87 -9.21 -1.32
N ASN A 93 -27.74 -10.02 -1.92
CA ASN A 93 -29.20 -9.99 -1.74
C ASN A 93 -29.91 -8.64 -1.80
N GLY A 94 -29.40 -7.73 -2.63
CA GLY A 94 -30.02 -6.41 -2.79
C GLY A 94 -29.76 -5.44 -1.63
N HIS A 95 -28.87 -5.77 -0.70
CA HIS A 95 -28.39 -4.88 0.36
C HIS A 95 -27.63 -3.70 -0.26
N LYS A 96 -28.36 -2.65 -0.61
CA LYS A 96 -27.83 -1.41 -1.20
C LYS A 96 -28.64 -0.19 -0.80
N GLY A 97 -27.96 0.94 -0.75
CA GLY A 97 -28.55 2.27 -0.74
C GLY A 97 -28.09 3.10 -1.93
N GLU A 98 -28.31 4.41 -1.85
CA GLU A 98 -27.89 5.35 -2.90
C GLU A 98 -26.37 5.35 -3.11
N ASN A 99 -25.62 5.33 -2.00
CA ASN A 99 -24.18 5.54 -1.93
C ASN A 99 -23.43 4.40 -1.21
N TRP A 100 -24.10 3.30 -0.93
CA TRP A 100 -23.49 2.14 -0.27
C TRP A 100 -24.06 0.83 -0.79
N MET A 101 -23.31 -0.25 -0.64
CA MET A 101 -23.78 -1.63 -0.84
C MET A 101 -23.05 -2.59 0.09
N LEU A 102 -23.68 -3.72 0.40
CA LEU A 102 -23.05 -4.85 1.05
C LEU A 102 -22.57 -5.84 0.00
N THR A 103 -21.28 -6.16 0.05
CA THR A 103 -20.61 -7.15 -0.79
C THR A 103 -19.90 -8.16 0.11
N ALA A 104 -19.11 -9.04 -0.49
CA ALA A 104 -18.23 -9.93 0.23
C ALA A 104 -16.82 -9.87 -0.37
N ASP A 105 -15.81 -10.04 0.47
CA ASP A 105 -14.41 -10.13 0.05
C ASP A 105 -13.86 -11.52 0.34
N THR A 106 -12.96 -11.98 -0.51
CA THR A 106 -12.32 -13.29 -0.34
C THR A 106 -11.32 -13.26 0.80
N MET A 107 -11.33 -14.31 1.60
CA MET A 107 -10.24 -14.68 2.49
C MET A 107 -9.59 -15.98 1.98
N SER A 108 -8.65 -16.54 2.74
CA SER A 108 -8.16 -17.89 2.46
C SER A 108 -9.29 -18.90 2.65
N ASP A 109 -9.20 -20.03 1.94
CA ASP A 109 -9.97 -21.26 2.24
C ASP A 109 -11.48 -21.24 1.95
N GLY A 110 -11.92 -20.53 0.90
CA GLY A 110 -13.31 -20.64 0.43
C GLY A 110 -14.35 -19.86 1.26
N GLU A 111 -13.89 -19.07 2.23
CA GLU A 111 -14.73 -18.18 3.02
C GLU A 111 -14.79 -16.78 2.40
N LEU A 112 -15.96 -16.13 2.50
CA LEU A 112 -16.12 -14.71 2.18
C LEU A 112 -16.50 -13.92 3.43
N TYR A 113 -15.87 -12.76 3.60
CA TYR A 113 -16.17 -11.86 4.71
C TYR A 113 -17.06 -10.74 4.21
N ALA A 114 -18.16 -10.49 4.92
CA ALA A 114 -19.07 -9.42 4.55
C ALA A 114 -18.38 -8.05 4.64
N GLU A 115 -18.70 -7.17 3.70
CA GLU A 115 -18.17 -5.82 3.69
C GLU A 115 -19.20 -4.79 3.20
N TYR A 116 -19.20 -3.61 3.82
CA TYR A 116 -19.90 -2.46 3.28
C TYR A 116 -18.96 -1.61 2.45
N ILE A 117 -19.35 -1.33 1.20
CA ILE A 117 -18.67 -0.42 0.29
C ILE A 117 -19.44 0.89 0.21
N LEU A 118 -18.83 1.99 0.65
CA LEU A 118 -19.28 3.35 0.42
C LEU A 118 -18.64 3.87 -0.88
N ASN A 119 -19.47 4.22 -1.85
CA ASN A 119 -19.07 4.44 -3.24
C ASN A 119 -18.36 5.80 -3.44
N GLY A 120 -17.03 5.79 -3.61
CA GLY A 120 -16.22 7.00 -3.80
C GLY A 120 -16.45 7.74 -5.12
N LYS A 121 -16.92 7.04 -6.16
CA LYS A 121 -17.36 7.67 -7.42
C LYS A 121 -18.55 8.60 -7.18
N LYS A 122 -19.46 8.26 -6.27
CA LYS A 122 -20.66 9.05 -5.93
C LYS A 122 -20.45 10.02 -4.76
N ILE A 123 -19.76 9.58 -3.72
CA ILE A 123 -19.51 10.36 -2.51
C ILE A 123 -18.37 11.34 -2.79
N LYS A 124 -18.63 12.65 -2.63
CA LYS A 124 -17.63 13.70 -2.87
C LYS A 124 -17.24 14.43 -1.58
N LEU A 125 -15.94 14.72 -1.46
CA LEU A 125 -15.38 15.39 -0.27
C LEU A 125 -16.08 16.72 0.02
N GLY A 126 -16.36 16.96 1.29
CA GLY A 126 -16.93 18.21 1.80
C GLY A 126 -18.43 18.34 1.58
N LYS A 127 -19.10 17.29 1.08
CA LYS A 127 -20.56 17.23 0.94
C LYS A 127 -21.25 16.58 2.14
N GLY A 128 -20.50 15.92 3.02
CA GLY A 128 -21.05 15.20 4.18
C GLY A 128 -21.86 13.95 3.81
N THR A 129 -21.88 13.57 2.53
CA THR A 129 -22.62 12.40 2.03
C THR A 129 -22.03 11.08 2.52
N VAL A 130 -20.74 11.04 2.85
CA VAL A 130 -20.09 9.85 3.41
C VAL A 130 -20.70 9.48 4.76
N LYS A 131 -21.00 10.47 5.60
CA LYS A 131 -21.63 10.25 6.91
C LYS A 131 -23.01 9.64 6.74
N LEU A 132 -23.83 10.21 5.85
CA LEU A 132 -25.18 9.71 5.57
C LEU A 132 -25.15 8.28 5.01
N ALA A 133 -24.20 7.98 4.12
CA ALA A 133 -24.01 6.65 3.58
C ALA A 133 -23.62 5.63 4.67
N ALA A 134 -22.69 6.01 5.57
CA ALA A 134 -22.30 5.18 6.71
C ALA A 134 -23.44 4.99 7.72
N GLU A 135 -24.25 6.02 8.00
CA GLU A 135 -25.44 5.91 8.86
C GLU A 135 -26.49 4.96 8.26
N ALA A 136 -26.65 4.97 6.94
CA ALA A 136 -27.57 4.08 6.25
C ALA A 136 -27.06 2.63 6.23
N ALA A 137 -25.78 2.41 5.92
CA ALA A 137 -25.15 1.09 6.01
C ALA A 137 -25.19 0.52 7.44
N ALA A 138 -24.95 1.35 8.46
CA ALA A 138 -25.01 0.93 9.86
C ALA A 138 -26.43 0.54 10.35
N LYS A 139 -27.48 0.95 9.64
CA LYS A 139 -28.86 0.52 9.91
C LYS A 139 -29.21 -0.81 9.24
N ASP A 140 -28.39 -1.24 8.27
CA ASP A 140 -28.49 -2.54 7.60
C ASP A 140 -27.86 -3.62 8.51
N VAL A 141 -28.53 -3.94 9.61
CA VAL A 141 -27.95 -4.81 10.66
C VAL A 141 -28.28 -6.29 10.47
N GLU A 142 -29.22 -6.61 9.58
CA GLU A 142 -29.70 -7.96 9.34
C GLU A 142 -29.24 -8.44 7.97
N VAL A 143 -28.00 -8.95 7.89
CA VAL A 143 -27.51 -9.59 6.67
C VAL A 143 -28.24 -10.92 6.49
N ILE A 144 -29.24 -10.94 5.61
CA ILE A 144 -30.02 -12.12 5.26
C ILE A 144 -29.44 -12.70 3.98
N VAL A 145 -28.99 -13.96 4.03
CA VAL A 145 -28.36 -14.65 2.90
C VAL A 145 -29.36 -15.62 2.24
N GLU A 146 -30.48 -15.11 1.73
CA GLU A 146 -31.50 -15.88 0.99
C GLU A 146 -31.37 -15.73 -0.53
N ASN A 147 -31.75 -16.76 -1.30
CA ASN A 147 -31.83 -16.73 -2.78
C ASN A 147 -30.52 -16.35 -3.50
N ASN A 148 -29.38 -16.60 -2.85
CA ASN A 148 -28.08 -16.42 -3.49
C ASN A 148 -27.75 -17.67 -4.34
N PRO A 149 -27.29 -17.50 -5.60
CA PRO A 149 -26.95 -18.64 -6.49
C PRO A 149 -25.93 -19.62 -5.88
N TYR A 150 -25.14 -19.18 -4.92
CA TYR A 150 -24.02 -19.92 -4.34
C TYR A 150 -24.35 -20.62 -3.00
N LYS A 151 -25.64 -20.64 -2.56
CA LYS A 151 -26.13 -21.27 -1.31
C LYS A 151 -25.31 -20.95 -0.04
N TRP A 152 -24.77 -19.75 0.06
CA TRP A 152 -24.00 -19.34 1.23
C TRP A 152 -24.83 -19.47 2.53
N SER A 153 -24.18 -20.02 3.55
CA SER A 153 -24.68 -20.02 4.92
C SER A 153 -23.97 -18.91 5.70
N LYS A 154 -24.72 -18.26 6.60
CA LYS A 154 -24.18 -17.24 7.49
C LYS A 154 -23.65 -17.90 8.75
N GLN A 155 -22.38 -17.67 9.06
CA GLN A 155 -21.81 -18.01 10.35
C GLN A 155 -21.62 -16.71 11.15
N GLU A 156 -22.34 -16.59 12.27
CA GLU A 156 -22.20 -15.50 13.24
C GLU A 156 -21.73 -16.06 14.59
N PRO A 157 -20.75 -15.44 15.25
CA PRO A 157 -20.48 -15.73 16.66
C PRO A 157 -21.73 -15.45 17.51
N GLU A 158 -22.09 -16.37 18.40
CA GLU A 158 -23.29 -16.26 19.25
C GLU A 158 -23.33 -14.96 20.08
N GLU A 159 -22.16 -14.45 20.46
CA GLU A 159 -21.96 -13.18 21.20
C GLU A 159 -22.27 -11.91 20.39
N GLN A 160 -22.46 -12.02 19.07
CA GLN A 160 -22.69 -10.88 18.16
C GLN A 160 -24.14 -10.75 17.69
N ARG A 161 -25.06 -11.57 18.22
CA ARG A 161 -26.50 -11.48 17.93
C ARG A 161 -27.04 -10.11 18.37
N GLY A 162 -27.45 -9.28 17.40
CA GLY A 162 -28.02 -7.95 17.64
C GLY A 162 -27.44 -6.81 16.78
N GLY A 163 -26.45 -7.08 15.92
CA GLY A 163 -26.04 -6.21 14.81
C GLY A 163 -25.26 -4.93 15.15
N ALA A 164 -25.58 -4.30 16.28
CA ALA A 164 -24.90 -3.09 16.78
C ALA A 164 -23.48 -3.36 17.31
N SER A 165 -23.10 -4.62 17.51
CA SER A 165 -21.83 -5.05 18.11
C SER A 165 -20.77 -5.49 17.10
N PHE A 166 -21.10 -5.61 15.80
CA PHE A 166 -20.11 -6.01 14.80
C PHE A 166 -18.93 -5.04 14.78
N ILE A 167 -17.74 -5.63 14.75
CA ILE A 167 -16.48 -4.90 14.66
C ILE A 167 -16.05 -4.91 13.20
N TRP A 168 -15.88 -3.72 12.65
CA TRP A 168 -15.51 -3.49 11.28
C TRP A 168 -14.09 -2.96 11.19
N GLN A 169 -13.37 -3.38 10.16
CA GLN A 169 -12.04 -2.94 9.81
C GLN A 169 -12.16 -1.96 8.63
N PRO A 170 -12.12 -0.64 8.88
CA PRO A 170 -12.25 0.34 7.81
C PRO A 170 -10.99 0.42 6.94
N GLN A 171 -11.21 0.67 5.66
CA GLN A 171 -10.22 1.08 4.66
C GLN A 171 -10.81 2.29 3.94
N ILE A 172 -9.99 3.30 3.64
CA ILE A 172 -10.46 4.56 3.05
C ILE A 172 -9.70 4.83 1.76
N THR A 173 -10.39 5.09 0.66
CA THR A 173 -9.75 5.53 -0.59
C THR A 173 -10.08 6.99 -0.86
N ALA A 174 -9.04 7.82 -0.98
CA ALA A 174 -9.20 9.25 -1.21
C ALA A 174 -8.01 9.85 -1.97
N PRO A 175 -8.22 10.95 -2.72
CA PRO A 175 -7.13 11.72 -3.28
C PRO A 175 -6.37 12.43 -2.17
N LEU A 176 -5.04 12.29 -2.13
CA LEU A 176 -4.19 13.02 -1.18
C LEU A 176 -3.04 13.73 -1.92
N PRO A 177 -2.88 15.05 -1.75
CA PRO A 177 -1.68 15.73 -2.20
C PRO A 177 -0.42 15.12 -1.55
N LEU A 178 0.68 15.01 -2.29
CA LEU A 178 1.94 14.45 -1.76
C LEU A 178 2.45 15.24 -0.53
N GLN A 179 2.28 16.55 -0.50
CA GLN A 179 2.55 17.35 0.71
C GLN A 179 1.68 16.91 1.89
N GLY A 180 0.38 16.71 1.66
CA GLY A 180 -0.54 16.22 2.69
C GLY A 180 -0.18 14.81 3.18
N LEU A 181 0.33 13.96 2.28
CA LEU A 181 0.89 12.65 2.62
C LEU A 181 2.09 12.78 3.57
N ASN A 182 2.99 13.73 3.29
CA ASN A 182 4.16 14.00 4.13
C ASN A 182 3.74 14.50 5.52
N ASP A 183 2.80 15.45 5.57
CA ASP A 183 2.21 15.94 6.82
C ASP A 183 1.59 14.80 7.63
N LEU A 184 0.84 13.90 6.98
CA LEU A 184 0.22 12.73 7.60
C LEU A 184 1.28 11.84 8.27
N PHE A 185 2.39 11.58 7.59
CA PHE A 185 3.50 10.81 8.14
C PHE A 185 4.16 11.51 9.33
N GLY A 186 4.44 12.80 9.20
CA GLY A 186 5.03 13.59 10.27
C GLY A 186 4.16 13.62 11.52
N LYS A 187 2.87 13.89 11.35
CA LYS A 187 1.87 13.88 12.42
C LYS A 187 1.80 12.50 13.09
N TYR A 188 1.63 11.44 12.31
CA TYR A 188 1.53 10.09 12.83
C TYR A 188 2.80 9.63 13.57
N LEU A 189 3.99 9.92 13.06
CA LEU A 189 5.24 9.50 13.73
C LEU A 189 5.58 10.37 14.95
N THR A 190 5.05 11.59 15.05
CA THR A 190 5.34 12.49 16.18
C THR A 190 4.51 12.14 17.41
N ASP A 191 3.19 11.97 17.26
CA ASP A 191 2.29 11.69 18.40
C ASP A 191 1.27 10.57 18.08
N GLY A 192 1.16 10.17 16.82
CA GLY A 192 0.19 9.18 16.33
C GLY A 192 -1.24 9.66 16.34
N SER A 193 -1.44 10.97 16.25
CA SER A 193 -2.74 11.61 16.16
C SER A 193 -3.27 11.57 14.72
N SER A 194 -3.68 10.40 14.23
CA SER A 194 -4.42 10.34 12.97
C SER A 194 -5.47 9.26 12.98
N CYS A 195 -6.65 9.53 12.41
CA CYS A 195 -7.64 8.49 12.15
C CYS A 195 -7.37 7.77 10.81
N LEU A 196 -6.45 8.31 10.02
CA LEU A 196 -6.01 7.83 8.71
C LEU A 196 -4.81 6.87 8.78
N LEU A 197 -4.19 6.71 9.95
CA LEU A 197 -3.12 5.75 10.21
C LEU A 197 -3.27 5.17 11.63
N SER A 198 -2.98 3.88 11.82
CA SER A 198 -3.18 3.17 13.09
C SER A 198 -1.87 2.68 13.70
N LYS A 199 -1.68 2.89 15.01
CA LYS A 199 -0.54 2.35 15.79
C LYS A 199 -0.53 0.84 15.92
N ILE A 200 -1.68 0.19 15.70
CA ILE A 200 -1.86 -1.26 15.90
C ILE A 200 -0.95 -2.06 14.95
N HIS A 201 -0.55 -1.47 13.83
CA HIS A 201 0.34 -2.09 12.87
C HIS A 201 1.58 -1.20 12.68
N GLN A 202 2.62 -1.45 13.48
CA GLN A 202 3.93 -0.80 13.37
C GLN A 202 4.65 -1.25 12.09
N LYS A 203 4.14 -0.84 10.94
CA LYS A 203 4.84 -0.94 9.66
C LYS A 203 5.86 0.19 9.58
N PRO A 204 6.97 -0.01 8.86
CA PRO A 204 8.06 0.94 8.87
C PRO A 204 7.74 2.16 7.98
N LEU A 205 6.93 3.07 8.49
CA LEU A 205 6.70 4.36 7.86
C LEU A 205 7.94 5.26 8.06
N ILE A 206 8.37 5.91 6.99
CA ILE A 206 9.52 6.83 6.98
C ILE A 206 9.02 8.23 6.63
N HIS A 207 9.17 9.17 7.55
CA HIS A 207 8.93 10.59 7.30
C HIS A 207 10.22 11.28 6.85
N VAL A 208 10.30 11.56 5.56
CA VAL A 208 11.40 12.30 4.94
C VAL A 208 11.20 13.79 5.20
N THR A 209 12.22 14.41 5.80
CA THR A 209 12.26 15.85 6.06
C THR A 209 13.40 16.48 5.28
N LYS A 210 13.42 17.82 5.19
CA LYS A 210 14.56 18.56 4.62
C LYS A 210 15.92 18.19 5.23
N LYS A 211 15.96 17.63 6.45
CA LYS A 211 17.19 17.16 7.09
C LYS A 211 17.89 16.04 6.30
N PHE A 212 17.14 15.19 5.60
CA PHE A 212 17.70 14.13 4.77
C PHE A 212 18.52 14.67 3.59
N PHE A 213 18.30 15.93 3.21
CA PHE A 213 18.94 16.59 2.07
C PHE A 213 20.07 17.54 2.48
N GLN A 214 20.41 17.62 3.78
CA GLN A 214 21.54 18.43 4.26
C GLN A 214 22.89 18.06 3.62
N PRO A 215 23.17 16.78 3.29
CA PRO A 215 24.37 16.41 2.54
C PRO A 215 24.34 16.78 1.04
N CYS A 216 23.28 17.45 0.57
CA CYS A 216 23.04 17.77 -0.84
C CYS A 216 23.14 16.54 -1.76
N PRO A 217 22.38 15.45 -1.50
CA PRO A 217 22.43 14.25 -2.32
C PRO A 217 22.00 14.58 -3.76
N ASN A 218 22.80 14.15 -4.74
CA ASN A 218 22.65 14.53 -6.16
C ASN A 218 22.46 16.04 -6.36
N GLU A 219 23.23 16.86 -5.64
CA GLU A 219 23.18 18.33 -5.69
C GLU A 219 21.85 18.93 -5.20
N LEU A 220 20.97 18.12 -4.62
CA LEU A 220 19.66 18.53 -4.15
C LEU A 220 19.74 18.95 -2.68
N GLY A 221 19.97 20.24 -2.45
CA GLY A 221 20.03 20.83 -1.11
C GLY A 221 18.65 21.00 -0.44
N PRO A 222 18.60 21.23 0.89
CA PRO A 222 17.36 21.28 1.67
C PRO A 222 16.37 22.36 1.21
N ASP A 223 16.86 23.47 0.65
CA ASP A 223 16.03 24.58 0.16
C ASP A 223 15.49 24.34 -1.25
N ALA A 224 16.13 23.46 -2.02
CA ALA A 224 15.69 23.08 -3.36
C ALA A 224 14.57 22.01 -3.34
N VAL A 225 14.37 21.34 -2.20
CA VAL A 225 13.38 20.27 -2.06
C VAL A 225 12.05 20.82 -1.58
N GLY A 226 11.05 20.75 -2.46
CA GLY A 226 9.66 21.07 -2.13
C GLY A 226 8.94 19.93 -1.39
N GLU A 227 7.85 20.27 -0.69
CA GLU A 227 7.09 19.32 0.12
C GLU A 227 6.53 18.12 -0.66
N ARG A 228 6.22 18.28 -1.96
CA ARG A 228 5.79 17.17 -2.81
C ARG A 228 6.88 16.12 -2.99
N VAL A 229 8.14 16.55 -3.11
CA VAL A 229 9.31 15.67 -3.20
C VAL A 229 9.52 14.94 -1.87
N LEU A 230 9.36 15.63 -0.74
CA LEU A 230 9.40 14.99 0.58
C LEU A 230 8.32 13.92 0.72
N GLY A 231 7.07 14.21 0.35
CA GLY A 231 5.98 13.24 0.36
C GLY A 231 6.20 12.03 -0.53
N PHE A 232 6.73 12.24 -1.73
CA PHE A 232 7.10 11.15 -2.63
C PHE A 232 8.16 10.23 -2.01
N PHE A 233 9.27 10.80 -1.50
CA PHE A 233 10.33 9.99 -0.90
C PHE A 233 9.92 9.35 0.42
N SER A 234 9.05 9.99 1.20
CA SER A 234 8.39 9.39 2.37
C SER A 234 7.67 8.09 1.99
N LEU A 235 6.83 8.12 0.95
CA LEU A 235 6.14 6.94 0.44
C LEU A 235 7.12 5.86 -0.05
N VAL A 236 8.04 6.23 -0.94
CA VAL A 236 9.02 5.30 -1.54
C VAL A 236 9.89 4.64 -0.48
N LEU A 237 10.45 5.41 0.46
CA LEU A 237 11.31 4.84 1.51
C LEU A 237 10.54 3.95 2.49
N SER A 238 9.25 4.22 2.72
CA SER A 238 8.41 3.34 3.54
C SER A 238 8.23 1.96 2.90
N TYR A 239 8.00 1.91 1.58
CA TYR A 239 7.97 0.65 0.82
C TYR A 239 9.33 -0.04 0.77
N THR A 240 10.40 0.70 0.46
CA THR A 240 11.77 0.17 0.46
C THR A 240 12.17 -0.40 1.82
N LYS A 241 11.73 0.20 2.92
CA LYS A 241 12.02 -0.29 4.27
C LYS A 241 11.17 -1.52 4.64
N ALA A 242 10.03 -1.70 4.01
CA ALA A 242 9.16 -2.86 4.21
C ALA A 242 9.52 -4.05 3.31
N ALA A 243 10.27 -3.82 2.24
CA ALA A 243 11.00 -4.88 1.54
C ALA A 243 11.97 -5.57 2.49
N ASP A 244 12.16 -6.87 2.31
CA ASP A 244 12.98 -7.70 3.21
C ASP A 244 13.68 -8.80 2.39
N PRO A 245 15.03 -8.89 2.40
CA PRO A 245 15.77 -9.87 1.62
C PRO A 245 15.46 -11.33 1.96
N GLU A 246 15.06 -11.60 3.20
CA GLU A 246 14.90 -12.95 3.76
C GLU A 246 13.44 -13.39 3.79
N LYS A 247 12.51 -12.43 3.72
CA LYS A 247 11.09 -12.71 3.79
C LYS A 247 10.51 -12.95 2.40
N LEU A 248 10.15 -14.21 2.16
CA LEU A 248 9.12 -14.53 1.19
C LEU A 248 7.79 -14.16 1.80
N ILE A 249 7.03 -13.37 1.06
CA ILE A 249 5.65 -13.13 1.37
C ILE A 249 4.88 -14.25 0.66
N ASP A 250 4.10 -14.99 1.43
CA ASP A 250 3.13 -15.95 0.89
C ASP A 250 2.33 -15.26 -0.22
N SER A 251 2.05 -15.93 -1.34
CA SER A 251 1.18 -15.41 -2.41
C SER A 251 -0.15 -14.87 -1.87
N ALA A 252 -0.62 -15.38 -0.73
CA ALA A 252 -1.79 -14.85 -0.03
C ALA A 252 -1.61 -13.44 0.57
N VAL A 253 -0.39 -12.91 0.65
CA VAL A 253 -0.07 -11.61 1.27
C VAL A 253 0.55 -10.69 0.22
N SER A 254 -0.28 -9.87 -0.45
CA SER A 254 0.22 -8.88 -1.41
C SER A 254 1.18 -7.86 -0.75
N PRO A 255 2.14 -7.28 -1.52
CA PRO A 255 2.91 -6.11 -1.09
C PRO A 255 2.07 -4.96 -0.52
N LYS A 256 0.76 -4.89 -0.83
CA LYS A 256 -0.18 -3.95 -0.18
C LYS A 256 -0.26 -4.11 1.33
N GLU A 257 -0.01 -5.31 1.85
CA GLU A 257 -0.02 -5.59 3.28
C GLU A 257 1.26 -5.12 3.99
N LEU A 258 2.26 -4.65 3.25
CA LEU A 258 3.51 -4.12 3.79
C LEU A 258 3.39 -2.67 4.26
N ASN A 259 2.44 -1.90 3.74
CA ASN A 259 2.28 -0.49 4.04
C ASN A 259 0.80 -0.13 4.28
N PRO A 260 0.45 0.60 5.35
CA PRO A 260 -0.93 1.07 5.54
C PRO A 260 -1.37 2.10 4.50
N LEU A 261 -0.47 2.65 3.68
CA LEU A 261 -0.81 3.48 2.54
C LEU A 261 -0.51 2.75 1.25
N MET A 262 -1.56 2.45 0.51
CA MET A 262 -1.49 1.80 -0.79
C MET A 262 -1.78 2.85 -1.89
N PRO A 263 -0.81 3.16 -2.76
CA PRO A 263 -1.09 3.99 -3.92
C PRO A 263 -1.93 3.19 -4.91
N ARG A 264 -3.08 3.75 -5.27
CA ARG A 264 -3.96 3.18 -6.29
C ARG A 264 -3.47 3.48 -7.72
N PRO A 265 -2.86 4.65 -7.99
CA PRO A 265 -2.11 4.89 -9.23
C PRO A 265 -0.73 4.23 -9.19
N ASP A 266 -0.21 3.89 -10.36
CA ASP A 266 1.13 3.31 -10.48
C ASP A 266 2.21 4.32 -10.03
N PHE A 267 3.36 3.83 -9.55
CA PHE A 267 4.41 4.71 -9.02
C PHE A 267 5.06 5.57 -10.11
N VAL A 268 5.01 5.16 -11.39
CA VAL A 268 5.50 6.00 -12.51
C VAL A 268 4.64 7.24 -12.64
N SER A 269 3.33 7.08 -12.54
CA SER A 269 2.35 8.17 -12.56
C SER A 269 2.56 9.13 -11.39
N ILE A 270 2.82 8.61 -10.18
CA ILE A 270 3.15 9.45 -9.02
C ILE A 270 4.50 10.16 -9.20
N TYR A 271 5.54 9.45 -9.68
CA TYR A 271 6.87 10.00 -9.91
C TYR A 271 6.86 11.15 -10.93
N LYS A 272 6.02 11.08 -11.97
CA LYS A 272 5.86 12.17 -12.96
C LYS A 272 5.50 13.52 -12.31
N ILE A 273 4.80 13.54 -11.18
CA ILE A 273 4.45 14.77 -10.45
C ILE A 273 5.70 15.50 -9.93
N VAL A 274 6.73 14.74 -9.52
CA VAL A 274 7.93 15.27 -8.87
C VAL A 274 9.18 15.17 -9.75
N LYS A 275 9.10 14.49 -10.91
CA LYS A 275 10.24 14.20 -11.80
C LYS A 275 11.09 15.42 -12.13
N SER A 276 10.48 16.56 -12.44
CA SER A 276 11.20 17.80 -12.79
C SER A 276 12.02 18.38 -11.63
N SER A 277 11.73 18.00 -10.39
CA SER A 277 12.43 18.44 -9.18
C SER A 277 13.46 17.42 -8.67
N ILE A 278 13.63 16.30 -9.35
CA ILE A 278 14.52 15.20 -8.95
C ILE A 278 15.61 15.05 -10.00
N PRO A 279 16.82 15.61 -9.78
CA PRO A 279 17.92 15.49 -10.72
C PRO A 279 18.51 14.07 -10.70
N GLY A 280 19.00 13.64 -11.87
CA GLY A 280 19.73 12.38 -12.02
C GLY A 280 18.86 11.13 -11.84
N ASN A 281 19.49 10.07 -11.31
CA ASN A 281 18.85 8.77 -11.10
C ASN A 281 18.13 8.74 -9.73
N PRO A 282 16.81 8.44 -9.69
CA PRO A 282 16.06 8.36 -8.43
C PRO A 282 16.56 7.24 -7.51
N TYR A 283 17.13 6.16 -8.04
CA TYR A 283 17.68 5.08 -7.21
C TYR A 283 18.88 5.55 -6.38
N ASP A 284 19.75 6.38 -6.97
CA ASP A 284 20.91 6.92 -6.25
C ASP A 284 20.46 7.79 -5.07
N LEU A 285 19.40 8.58 -5.25
CA LEU A 285 18.77 9.34 -4.17
C LEU A 285 18.16 8.42 -3.12
N VAL A 286 17.35 7.42 -3.51
CA VAL A 286 16.74 6.46 -2.57
C VAL A 286 17.83 5.76 -1.73
N LYS A 287 18.95 5.39 -2.36
CA LYS A 287 20.11 4.78 -1.70
C LYS A 287 20.78 5.70 -0.68
N ILE A 288 20.95 6.98 -1.00
CA ILE A 288 21.53 7.96 -0.08
C ILE A 288 20.56 8.25 1.07
N LEU A 289 19.28 8.52 0.74
CA LEU A 289 18.26 8.92 1.72
C LEU A 289 17.87 7.78 2.68
N GLY A 290 18.00 6.52 2.28
CA GLY A 290 17.70 5.36 3.14
C GLY A 290 18.79 4.98 4.16
N SER A 291 19.92 5.69 4.21
CA SER A 291 21.01 5.42 5.17
C SER A 291 20.68 5.98 6.58
N PRO A 292 20.89 5.21 7.68
CA PRO A 292 22.18 4.59 8.02
C PRO A 292 22.21 3.08 7.83
N VAL A 293 21.32 2.53 7.00
CA VAL A 293 21.48 1.18 6.44
C VAL A 293 22.86 1.14 5.75
N PRO A 294 23.81 0.29 6.17
CA PRO A 294 25.14 0.23 5.54
C PRO A 294 24.96 0.14 4.03
N THR A 295 25.67 0.94 3.26
CA THR A 295 25.46 1.23 1.82
C THR A 295 25.37 0.01 0.88
N GLY A 296 25.59 -1.21 1.38
CA GLY A 296 25.36 -2.47 0.66
C GLY A 296 24.09 -3.26 1.02
N GLN A 297 23.28 -2.82 2.00
CA GLN A 297 22.04 -3.53 2.39
C GLN A 297 20.83 -3.12 1.54
N MET A 298 20.76 -1.89 1.02
CA MET A 298 19.65 -1.49 0.15
C MET A 298 19.64 -2.27 -1.17
N ASP A 299 20.81 -2.59 -1.72
CA ASP A 299 20.94 -3.40 -2.94
C ASP A 299 20.44 -4.85 -2.74
N ARG A 300 20.25 -5.29 -1.48
CA ARG A 300 19.70 -6.61 -1.15
C ARG A 300 18.20 -6.58 -0.90
N GLN A 301 17.61 -5.40 -0.67
CA GLN A 301 16.19 -5.28 -0.39
C GLN A 301 15.39 -5.71 -1.61
N ARG A 302 14.40 -6.57 -1.37
CA ARG A 302 13.53 -7.12 -2.42
C ARG A 302 12.15 -7.42 -1.86
N PHE A 303 11.18 -7.41 -2.77
CA PHE A 303 9.86 -7.98 -2.56
C PHE A 303 9.93 -9.41 -3.09
N GLY A 304 9.55 -10.39 -2.27
CA GLY A 304 9.49 -11.79 -2.67
C GLY A 304 8.06 -12.29 -2.56
N ILE A 305 7.56 -12.92 -3.61
CA ILE A 305 6.25 -13.58 -3.65
C ILE A 305 6.48 -15.07 -3.87
N GLN A 306 5.82 -15.91 -3.07
CA GLN A 306 5.81 -17.36 -3.22
C GLN A 306 4.41 -17.83 -3.61
N SER A 307 4.24 -18.30 -4.85
CA SER A 307 3.04 -19.05 -5.27
C SER A 307 3.16 -20.51 -4.83
N GLU A 308 2.05 -21.21 -4.59
CA GLU A 308 2.06 -22.62 -4.16
C GLU A 308 2.73 -23.54 -5.19
N ASP A 309 2.56 -23.25 -6.49
CA ASP A 309 3.01 -24.09 -7.60
C ASP A 309 4.14 -23.48 -8.45
N GLU A 310 4.66 -22.31 -8.08
CA GLU A 310 5.70 -21.61 -8.86
C GLU A 310 6.94 -21.27 -8.04
N GLU A 311 8.08 -21.17 -8.74
CA GLU A 311 9.30 -20.65 -8.15
C GLU A 311 9.08 -19.21 -7.63
N PRO A 312 9.59 -18.86 -6.45
CA PRO A 312 9.37 -17.54 -5.89
C PRO A 312 9.88 -16.44 -6.82
N THR A 313 9.02 -15.47 -7.06
CA THR A 313 9.34 -14.29 -7.87
C THR A 313 9.88 -13.20 -6.96
N PHE A 314 11.01 -12.61 -7.34
CA PHE A 314 11.66 -11.54 -6.60
C PHE A 314 11.78 -10.26 -7.43
N LEU A 315 11.48 -9.13 -6.81
CA LEU A 315 11.73 -7.81 -7.34
C LEU A 315 12.66 -7.04 -6.40
N THR A 316 13.86 -6.71 -6.86
CA THR A 316 14.75 -5.87 -6.05
C THR A 316 14.23 -4.44 -5.98
N VAL A 317 14.49 -3.74 -4.88
CA VAL A 317 14.19 -2.29 -4.77
C VAL A 317 14.90 -1.53 -5.89
N ARG A 318 16.11 -1.95 -6.29
CA ARG A 318 16.84 -1.34 -7.39
C ARG A 318 16.07 -1.40 -8.70
N ASP A 319 15.59 -2.58 -9.08
CA ASP A 319 14.88 -2.76 -10.34
C ASP A 319 13.53 -2.06 -10.31
N TRP A 320 12.86 -2.07 -9.16
CA TRP A 320 11.64 -1.29 -8.95
C TRP A 320 11.86 0.22 -9.17
N ILE A 321 12.81 0.84 -8.46
CA ILE A 321 13.02 2.29 -8.56
C ILE A 321 13.52 2.70 -9.95
N LYS A 322 14.34 1.87 -10.61
CA LYS A 322 14.73 2.10 -12.01
C LYS A 322 13.54 2.07 -12.95
N SER A 323 12.62 1.12 -12.76
CA SER A 323 11.44 0.97 -13.62
C SER A 323 10.57 2.23 -13.66
N LEU A 324 10.64 3.10 -12.63
CA LEU A 324 9.94 4.39 -12.59
C LEU A 324 10.29 5.32 -13.76
N GLN A 325 11.46 5.13 -14.37
CA GLN A 325 11.94 5.90 -15.52
C GLN A 325 11.83 5.14 -16.84
N GLU A 326 11.62 3.83 -16.81
CA GLU A 326 11.81 2.93 -17.95
C GLU A 326 10.51 2.30 -18.47
N SER A 327 9.54 2.00 -17.60
CA SER A 327 8.31 1.31 -17.99
C SER A 327 7.08 1.85 -17.27
N ALA A 328 5.92 1.78 -17.92
CA ALA A 328 4.61 1.97 -17.28
C ALA A 328 3.73 0.73 -17.58
N PRO A 329 3.12 0.08 -16.58
CA PRO A 329 3.27 0.37 -15.15
C PRO A 329 4.68 0.04 -14.63
N ASP A 330 5.01 0.50 -13.43
CA ASP A 330 6.28 0.18 -12.77
C ASP A 330 6.35 -1.30 -12.36
N ALA A 331 7.56 -1.78 -12.04
CA ALA A 331 7.78 -3.19 -11.75
C ALA A 331 7.07 -3.68 -10.47
N LEU A 332 6.83 -2.83 -9.46
CA LEU A 332 6.10 -3.26 -8.26
C LEU A 332 4.61 -3.41 -8.57
N THR A 333 4.04 -2.50 -9.38
CA THR A 333 2.68 -2.67 -9.90
C THR A 333 2.54 -3.97 -10.69
N LYS A 334 3.49 -4.29 -11.59
CA LYS A 334 3.49 -5.57 -12.33
C LYS A 334 3.61 -6.79 -11.41
N LEU A 335 4.46 -6.70 -10.39
CA LEU A 335 4.61 -7.76 -9.40
C LEU A 335 3.29 -8.00 -8.64
N ASP A 336 2.61 -6.93 -8.24
CA ASP A 336 1.35 -6.99 -7.49
C ASP A 336 0.17 -7.49 -8.35
N GLN A 337 0.19 -7.23 -9.66
CA GLN A 337 -0.78 -7.79 -10.64
C GLN A 337 -0.78 -9.32 -10.69
N HIS A 338 0.32 -9.98 -10.31
CA HIS A 338 0.36 -11.44 -10.18
C HIS A 338 -0.35 -11.97 -8.93
N ILE A 339 -0.79 -11.08 -8.02
CA ILE A 339 -1.56 -11.44 -6.82
C ILE A 339 -2.98 -10.93 -6.92
N ASP A 340 -3.14 -9.60 -6.93
CA ASP A 340 -4.46 -8.97 -6.93
C ASP A 340 -4.52 -7.58 -7.58
N GLY A 341 -3.38 -7.02 -8.01
CA GLY A 341 -3.30 -5.75 -8.72
C GLY A 341 -3.72 -4.52 -7.93
N SER A 342 -3.79 -4.59 -6.59
CA SER A 342 -4.25 -3.47 -5.76
C SER A 342 -3.30 -2.25 -5.79
N ILE A 343 -1.99 -2.45 -5.88
CA ILE A 343 -0.99 -1.39 -6.04
C ILE A 343 -0.91 -1.02 -7.51
N GLY A 344 -1.22 0.24 -7.82
CA GLY A 344 -1.15 0.72 -9.18
C GLY A 344 -2.26 0.21 -10.12
N GLY A 345 -3.24 -0.53 -9.61
CA GLY A 345 -4.38 -1.06 -10.38
C GLY A 345 -5.19 -0.02 -11.13
N LEU A 346 -5.20 1.23 -10.66
CA LEU A 346 -5.88 2.34 -11.34
C LEU A 346 -5.01 3.06 -12.38
N GLY A 347 -3.79 2.56 -12.65
CA GLY A 347 -2.85 3.13 -13.61
C GLY A 347 -2.57 4.61 -13.34
N ALA A 348 -2.88 5.47 -14.32
CA ALA A 348 -2.68 6.92 -14.23
C ALA A 348 -3.93 7.68 -13.74
N SER A 349 -4.77 7.10 -12.89
CA SER A 349 -5.97 7.75 -12.38
C SER A 349 -5.66 8.76 -11.27
N PHE A 350 -6.20 9.97 -11.38
CA PHE A 350 -6.05 11.04 -10.38
C PHE A 350 -7.38 11.74 -10.16
N GLU A 351 -7.52 12.42 -9.03
CA GLU A 351 -8.62 13.38 -8.81
C GLU A 351 -8.06 14.74 -8.43
N ASN A 352 -8.91 15.77 -8.49
CA ASN A 352 -8.52 17.13 -8.19
C ASN A 352 -8.39 17.38 -6.68
N ILE A 353 -7.53 18.32 -6.31
CA ILE A 353 -7.60 18.94 -5.00
C ILE A 353 -8.97 19.64 -4.85
N LEU A 354 -9.60 19.52 -3.68
CA LEU A 354 -10.88 20.15 -3.38
C LEU A 354 -10.83 21.66 -3.71
N GLY A 355 -11.71 22.11 -4.61
CA GLY A 355 -11.78 23.51 -5.04
C GLY A 355 -10.72 23.94 -6.07
N SER A 356 -9.95 23.00 -6.63
CA SER A 356 -8.87 23.27 -7.58
C SER A 356 -8.98 22.36 -8.81
N LYS A 357 -8.11 22.60 -9.81
CA LYS A 357 -7.89 21.73 -10.98
C LYS A 357 -6.56 20.96 -10.89
N THR A 358 -5.81 21.14 -9.81
CA THR A 358 -4.56 20.40 -9.58
C THR A 358 -4.90 18.95 -9.27
N MET A 359 -4.41 18.03 -10.10
CA MET A 359 -4.59 16.59 -9.91
C MET A 359 -3.63 16.04 -8.85
N VAL A 360 -4.10 15.11 -8.02
CA VAL A 360 -3.35 14.45 -6.95
C VAL A 360 -3.69 12.96 -6.88
N PRO A 361 -2.73 12.10 -6.48
CA PRO A 361 -2.90 10.66 -6.53
C PRO A 361 -3.93 10.18 -5.50
N LEU A 362 -4.57 9.06 -5.84
CA LEU A 362 -5.47 8.33 -4.96
C LEU A 362 -4.66 7.39 -4.06
N PHE A 363 -5.01 7.35 -2.78
CA PHE A 363 -4.44 6.39 -1.83
C PHE A 363 -5.55 5.67 -1.12
N GLU A 364 -5.37 4.37 -0.96
CA GLU A 364 -6.13 3.58 -0.01
C GLU A 364 -5.36 3.49 1.31
N LEU A 365 -5.99 3.95 2.37
CA LEU A 365 -5.51 3.91 3.74
C LEU A 365 -6.09 2.68 4.42
N ARG A 366 -5.23 1.71 4.67
CA ARG A 366 -5.56 0.38 5.17
C ARG A 366 -5.24 0.26 6.66
N ARG A 367 -5.73 -0.82 7.26
CA ARG A 367 -5.39 -1.22 8.64
C ARG A 367 -5.72 -0.15 9.68
N LEU A 368 -6.81 0.57 9.45
CA LEU A 368 -7.27 1.64 10.34
C LEU A 368 -7.83 1.04 11.64
N ARG A 369 -8.02 1.89 12.67
CA ARG A 369 -8.62 1.46 13.93
C ARG A 369 -9.99 0.82 13.64
N ARG A 370 -10.20 -0.39 14.15
CA ARG A 370 -11.49 -1.07 14.08
C ARG A 370 -12.59 -0.23 14.73
N VAL A 371 -13.80 -0.28 14.19
CA VAL A 371 -14.96 0.49 14.64
C VAL A 371 -16.17 -0.41 14.82
N LYS A 372 -17.03 -0.10 15.78
CA LYS A 372 -18.33 -0.77 15.90
C LYS A 372 -19.28 -0.25 14.82
N THR A 373 -20.33 -1.02 14.49
CA THR A 373 -21.40 -0.58 13.56
C THR A 373 -21.91 0.82 13.90
N GLY A 374 -22.22 1.07 15.18
CA GLY A 374 -22.69 2.39 15.65
C GLY A 374 -21.66 3.53 15.59
N GLU A 375 -20.37 3.23 15.37
CA GLU A 375 -19.29 4.23 15.26
C GLU A 375 -18.93 4.59 13.81
N MET A 376 -19.47 3.86 12.81
CA MET A 376 -19.09 4.03 11.40
C MET A 376 -19.21 5.48 10.92
N ALA A 377 -20.35 6.12 11.19
CA ALA A 377 -20.64 7.48 10.76
C ALA A 377 -19.68 8.53 11.35
N ASP A 378 -19.41 8.43 12.65
CA ASP A 378 -18.48 9.32 13.33
C ASP A 378 -17.05 9.12 12.86
N PHE A 379 -16.66 7.87 12.59
CA PHE A 379 -15.35 7.55 12.04
C PHE A 379 -15.14 8.19 10.66
N VAL A 380 -16.05 7.96 9.70
CA VAL A 380 -15.89 8.51 8.34
C VAL A 380 -15.98 10.04 8.33
N SER A 381 -16.78 10.63 9.23
CA SER A 381 -16.84 12.09 9.39
C SER A 381 -15.52 12.68 9.86
N LYS A 382 -14.81 12.00 10.78
CA LYS A 382 -13.48 12.43 11.23
C LYS A 382 -12.44 12.27 10.12
N ALA A 383 -12.48 11.15 9.41
CA ALA A 383 -11.58 10.91 8.28
C ALA A 383 -11.77 11.93 7.16
N GLU A 384 -13.01 12.22 6.75
CA GLU A 384 -13.31 13.24 5.74
C GLU A 384 -12.74 14.61 6.15
N LYS A 385 -12.94 15.03 7.40
CA LYS A 385 -12.39 16.29 7.91
C LYS A 385 -10.87 16.33 7.88
N GLU A 386 -10.22 15.23 8.26
CA GLU A 386 -8.76 15.15 8.24
C GLU A 386 -8.23 15.22 6.80
N ILE A 387 -8.85 14.51 5.85
CA ILE A 387 -8.54 14.55 4.41
C ILE A 387 -8.71 15.97 3.86
N ILE A 388 -9.86 16.61 4.10
CA ILE A 388 -10.11 18.00 3.69
C ILE A 388 -9.03 18.95 4.20
N SER A 389 -8.53 18.74 5.43
CA SER A 389 -7.46 19.56 5.98
C SER A 389 -6.16 19.47 5.17
N TYR A 390 -5.85 18.31 4.58
CA TYR A 390 -4.69 18.16 3.69
C TYR A 390 -4.92 18.83 2.33
N HIS A 391 -6.15 18.79 1.80
CA HIS A 391 -6.49 19.54 0.58
C HIS A 391 -6.37 21.06 0.77
N GLN A 392 -6.74 21.58 1.94
CA GLN A 392 -6.68 23.02 2.22
C GLN A 392 -5.25 23.55 2.41
N ARG A 393 -4.27 22.68 2.66
CA ARG A 393 -2.85 23.04 2.86
C ARG A 393 -2.00 22.89 1.60
N ALA A 394 -2.54 22.27 0.55
CA ALA A 394 -1.87 21.97 -0.71
C ALA A 394 -2.18 23.02 -1.78
#